data_AF-A0ABD3ZUF2-F1
#
_entry.id   AF-A0ABD3ZUF2-F1
#
_cell.length_a   1.000
_cell.length_b   1.000
_cell.length_c   1.000
_cell.angle_alpha   90.00
_cell.angle_beta   90.00
_cell.angle_gamma   90.00
#
_symmetry.space_group_name_H-M   'P 1'
#
loop_
_entity.id
_entity.type
_entity.pdbx_description
1 polymer ?
#
loop_
_entity_poly.entity_id
_entity_poly.type
_entity_poly.pdbx_seq_one_letter_code
_entity_poly.pdbx_strand_id
1 'polypeptide(L)'
;MDKFEKEIKNELKNNLTLSKVKLLQEKDNIKLFNRIYFIFGIAMALLAIVYIVLNRHDTFKLTFGTIGLIIGIVMTVYFSFPKHHREDLLITEIDNEISLLDSPESRSETLFRQHHFDLNGYYELNLKQNKTVFKIGIMCIILGFVMIGVTFALLASDIFKGVQTKMIVGAIGALGAILSNFIAAIYLKMHTNTIKTMTEFHNRYVNTNRLYFSNYLISNIKDNKKREDTLATLALNLSKPYSRFDDEESN
;
A
#
# COMPACT_ATOMS: atom_id res chain seq x y z
N MET A 1 13.32 17.24 43.67
CA MET A 1 12.47 17.29 42.46
C MET A 1 13.14 16.58 41.30
N ASP A 2 14.40 16.89 41.01
CA ASP A 2 15.16 16.37 39.86
C ASP A 2 15.30 14.82 39.79
N LYS A 3 15.41 14.14 40.94
CA LYS A 3 15.51 12.65 40.98
C LYS A 3 14.20 11.94 40.59
N PHE A 4 13.06 12.48 41.05
CA PHE A 4 11.74 11.91 40.81
C PHE A 4 11.31 12.08 39.34
N GLU A 5 11.61 13.24 38.75
CA GLU A 5 11.35 13.52 37.33
C GLU A 5 12.19 12.62 36.40
N LYS A 6 13.46 12.37 36.77
CA LYS A 6 14.33 11.43 36.07
C LYS A 6 13.84 9.97 36.15
N GLU A 7 13.28 9.58 37.29
CA GLU A 7 12.75 8.25 37.54
C GLU A 7 11.47 8.00 36.71
N ILE A 8 10.54 8.96 36.69
CA ILE A 8 9.33 8.92 35.84
C ILE A 8 9.70 8.86 34.35
N LYS A 9 10.66 9.69 33.91
CA LYS A 9 11.11 9.71 32.51
C LYS A 9 11.71 8.37 32.09
N ASN A 10 12.50 7.74 32.96
CA ASN A 10 13.08 6.42 32.68
C ASN A 10 12.03 5.31 32.67
N GLU A 11 11.06 5.35 33.57
CA GLU A 11 9.96 4.40 33.61
C GLU A 11 9.08 4.49 32.35
N LEU A 12 8.75 5.71 31.91
CA LEU A 12 8.00 5.96 30.68
C LEU A 12 8.76 5.44 29.45
N LYS A 13 10.06 5.73 29.35
CA LYS A 13 10.93 5.25 28.25
C LYS A 13 10.99 3.72 28.20
N ASN A 14 11.07 3.06 29.34
CA ASN A 14 11.04 1.59 29.42
C ASN A 14 9.69 1.02 28.95
N ASN A 15 8.57 1.61 29.37
CA ASN A 15 7.23 1.18 28.95
C ASN A 15 7.00 1.33 27.45
N LEU A 16 7.46 2.45 26.86
CA LEU A 16 7.41 2.71 25.43
C LEU A 16 8.26 1.69 24.64
N THR A 17 9.49 1.43 25.10
CA THR A 17 10.39 0.45 24.48
C THR A 17 9.81 -0.96 24.54
N LEU A 18 9.21 -1.35 25.67
CA LEU A 18 8.54 -2.64 25.83
C LEU A 18 7.35 -2.77 24.87
N SER A 19 6.56 -1.71 24.71
CA SER A 19 5.41 -1.68 23.80
C SER A 19 5.83 -1.83 22.34
N LYS A 20 6.93 -1.17 21.93
CA LYS A 20 7.52 -1.32 20.60
C LYS A 20 7.98 -2.76 20.33
N VAL A 21 8.63 -3.40 21.30
CA VAL A 21 9.07 -4.81 21.15
C VAL A 21 7.88 -5.75 20.96
N LYS A 22 6.78 -5.54 21.70
CA LYS A 22 5.54 -6.34 21.54
C LYS A 22 4.93 -6.19 20.15
N LEU A 23 4.85 -4.96 19.63
CA LEU A 23 4.35 -4.70 18.27
C LEU A 23 5.22 -5.35 17.20
N LEU A 24 6.55 -5.32 17.35
CA LEU A 24 7.47 -6.00 16.43
C LEU A 24 7.30 -7.53 16.45
N GLN A 25 7.08 -8.12 17.63
CA GLN A 25 6.80 -9.55 17.74
C GLN A 25 5.47 -9.95 17.09
N GLU A 26 4.42 -9.16 17.30
CA GLU A 26 3.11 -9.39 16.67
C GLU A 26 3.21 -9.32 15.14
N LYS A 27 3.92 -8.31 14.64
CA LYS A 27 4.22 -8.13 13.21
C LYS A 27 4.90 -9.34 12.59
N ASP A 28 5.94 -9.85 13.24
CA ASP A 28 6.70 -11.02 12.76
C ASP A 28 5.86 -12.30 12.79
N ASN A 29 5.05 -12.50 13.82
CA ASN A 29 4.13 -13.64 13.91
C ASN A 29 3.09 -13.62 12.78
N ILE A 30 2.47 -12.47 12.52
CA ILE A 30 1.49 -12.31 11.42
C ILE A 30 2.17 -12.55 10.06
N LYS A 31 3.41 -12.05 9.86
CA LYS A 31 4.16 -12.25 8.62
C LYS A 31 4.48 -13.72 8.37
N LEU A 32 4.84 -14.46 9.42
CA LEU A 32 5.15 -15.88 9.36
C LEU A 32 3.87 -16.69 9.05
N PHE A 33 2.76 -16.35 9.69
CA PHE A 33 1.44 -16.92 9.41
C PHE A 33 1.04 -16.68 7.94
N ASN A 34 1.08 -15.44 7.45
CA ASN A 34 0.73 -15.12 6.05
C ASN A 34 1.58 -15.90 5.03
N ARG A 35 2.88 -16.11 5.31
CA ARG A 35 3.74 -16.96 4.46
C ARG A 35 3.29 -18.41 4.43
N ILE A 36 2.91 -18.97 5.58
CA ILE A 36 2.40 -20.35 5.66
C ILE A 36 1.11 -20.50 4.86
N TYR A 37 0.14 -19.60 5.04
CA TYR A 37 -1.13 -19.64 4.30
C TYR A 37 -0.95 -19.42 2.80
N PHE A 38 -0.01 -18.58 2.39
CA PHE A 38 0.37 -18.42 0.98
C PHE A 38 0.91 -19.72 0.38
N ILE A 39 1.84 -20.40 1.05
CA ILE A 39 2.39 -21.69 0.60
C ILE A 39 1.30 -22.75 0.56
N PHE A 40 0.44 -22.79 1.58
CA PHE A 40 -0.68 -23.71 1.65
C PHE A 40 -1.67 -23.50 0.49
N GLY A 41 -1.99 -22.25 0.15
CA GLY A 41 -2.83 -21.90 -1.00
C GLY A 41 -2.27 -22.41 -2.33
N ILE A 42 -0.96 -22.26 -2.55
CA ILE A 42 -0.28 -22.78 -3.74
C ILE A 42 -0.32 -24.32 -3.77
N ALA A 43 -0.02 -24.97 -2.65
CA ALA A 43 -0.06 -26.43 -2.57
C ALA A 43 -1.47 -26.98 -2.86
N MET A 44 -2.51 -26.31 -2.34
CA MET A 44 -3.91 -26.68 -2.58
C MET A 44 -4.29 -26.50 -4.06
N ALA A 45 -3.86 -25.42 -4.70
CA ALA A 45 -4.08 -25.21 -6.14
C ALA A 45 -3.37 -26.27 -7.00
N LEU A 46 -2.13 -26.65 -6.66
CA LEU A 46 -1.40 -27.71 -7.34
C LEU A 46 -2.08 -29.08 -7.20
N LEU A 47 -2.53 -29.42 -5.99
CA LEU A 47 -3.28 -30.67 -5.75
C LEU A 47 -4.61 -30.69 -6.53
N ALA A 48 -5.31 -29.57 -6.63
CA ALA A 48 -6.51 -29.45 -7.43
C ALA A 48 -6.24 -29.69 -8.93
N ILE A 49 -5.12 -29.16 -9.45
CA ILE A 49 -4.70 -29.40 -10.85
C ILE A 49 -4.41 -30.89 -11.07
N VAL A 50 -3.66 -31.54 -10.18
CA VAL A 50 -3.36 -32.98 -10.26
C VAL A 50 -4.65 -33.79 -10.22
N TYR A 51 -5.58 -33.44 -9.34
CA TYR A 51 -6.88 -34.10 -9.23
C TYR A 51 -7.72 -34.00 -10.51
N ILE A 52 -7.71 -32.84 -11.16
CA ILE A 52 -8.39 -32.62 -12.47
C ILE A 52 -7.76 -33.50 -13.56
N VAL A 53 -6.42 -33.58 -13.60
CA VAL A 53 -5.70 -34.37 -14.63
C VAL A 53 -5.99 -35.86 -14.48
N LEU A 54 -6.01 -36.38 -13.25
CA LEU A 54 -6.25 -37.81 -12.97
C LEU A 54 -7.70 -38.24 -13.25
N ASN A 55 -8.67 -37.36 -13.04
CA ASN A 55 -10.10 -37.68 -13.17
C ASN A 55 -10.74 -37.11 -14.45
N ARG A 56 -9.95 -36.94 -15.51
CA ARG A 56 -10.35 -36.26 -16.76
C ARG A 56 -11.61 -36.82 -17.44
N HIS A 57 -11.97 -38.08 -17.16
CA HIS A 57 -13.12 -38.76 -17.76
C HIS A 57 -14.44 -38.57 -16.99
N ASP A 58 -14.39 -38.09 -15.75
CA ASP A 58 -15.56 -37.97 -14.88
C ASP A 58 -15.95 -36.49 -14.71
N THR A 59 -17.07 -36.11 -15.32
CA THR A 59 -17.57 -34.73 -15.33
C THR A 59 -17.91 -34.20 -13.94
N PHE A 60 -18.33 -35.08 -13.02
CA PHE A 60 -18.68 -34.69 -11.65
C PHE A 60 -17.43 -34.44 -10.79
N LYS A 61 -16.36 -35.19 -11.00
CA LYS A 61 -15.08 -34.94 -10.30
C LYS A 61 -14.36 -33.72 -10.85
N LEU A 62 -14.55 -33.42 -12.13
CA LEU A 62 -13.95 -32.25 -12.77
C LEU A 62 -14.49 -30.93 -12.18
N THR A 63 -15.79 -30.85 -11.87
CA THR A 63 -16.38 -29.66 -11.22
C THR A 63 -15.84 -29.44 -9.81
N PHE A 64 -15.73 -30.49 -8.99
CA PHE A 64 -15.10 -30.39 -7.66
C PHE A 64 -13.63 -29.91 -7.73
N GLY A 65 -12.87 -30.42 -8.70
CA GLY A 65 -11.50 -29.98 -8.93
C GLY A 65 -11.41 -28.49 -9.28
N THR A 66 -12.31 -27.98 -10.14
CA THR A 66 -12.32 -26.55 -10.50
C THR A 66 -12.69 -25.64 -9.34
N ILE A 67 -13.60 -26.06 -8.45
CA ILE A 67 -13.97 -25.31 -7.24
C ILE A 67 -12.77 -25.23 -6.28
N GLY A 68 -12.07 -26.36 -6.06
CA GLY A 68 -10.87 -26.39 -5.23
C GLY A 68 -9.75 -25.49 -5.75
N LEU A 69 -9.59 -25.43 -7.07
CA LEU A 69 -8.61 -24.55 -7.73
C LEU A 69 -8.93 -23.07 -7.49
N ILE A 70 -10.20 -22.66 -7.65
CA ILE A 70 -10.65 -21.28 -7.39
C ILE A 70 -10.41 -20.90 -5.93
N ILE A 71 -10.75 -21.77 -4.97
CA ILE A 71 -10.53 -21.52 -3.54
C ILE A 71 -9.03 -21.37 -3.24
N GLY A 72 -8.18 -22.21 -3.81
CA GLY A 72 -6.72 -22.12 -3.66
C GLY A 72 -6.15 -20.80 -4.19
N ILE A 73 -6.63 -20.33 -5.34
CA ILE A 73 -6.22 -19.03 -5.90
C ILE A 73 -6.69 -17.88 -5.00
N VAL A 74 -7.95 -17.89 -4.55
CA VAL A 74 -8.51 -16.82 -3.70
C VAL A 74 -7.75 -16.72 -2.39
N MET A 75 -7.44 -17.84 -1.74
CA MET A 75 -6.60 -17.87 -0.52
C MET A 75 -5.21 -17.31 -0.78
N THR A 76 -4.55 -17.73 -1.86
CA THR A 76 -3.21 -17.25 -2.22
C THR A 76 -3.18 -15.75 -2.45
N VAL A 77 -4.20 -15.21 -3.13
CA VAL A 77 -4.35 -13.77 -3.39
C VAL A 77 -4.62 -13.01 -2.10
N TYR A 78 -5.56 -13.46 -1.27
CA TYR A 78 -5.93 -12.79 -0.02
C TYR A 78 -4.73 -12.63 0.94
N PHE A 79 -3.95 -13.69 1.12
CA PHE A 79 -2.80 -13.68 2.04
C PHE A 79 -1.54 -13.03 1.44
N SER A 80 -1.52 -12.72 0.14
CA SER A 80 -0.43 -11.98 -0.50
C SER A 80 -0.43 -10.48 -0.16
N PHE A 81 -1.53 -9.94 0.37
CA PHE A 81 -1.62 -8.53 0.72
C PHE A 81 -1.16 -8.28 2.16
N PRO A 82 -0.02 -7.60 2.37
CA PRO A 82 0.42 -7.24 3.72
C PRO A 82 -0.50 -6.15 4.29
N LYS A 83 -1.08 -6.40 5.46
CA LYS A 83 -2.01 -5.50 6.18
C LYS A 83 -1.30 -4.67 7.26
N HIS A 84 -0.01 -4.41 7.07
CA HIS A 84 0.93 -3.99 8.14
C HIS A 84 1.08 -2.48 8.37
N HIS A 85 0.28 -1.64 7.72
CA HIS A 85 0.49 -0.19 7.77
C HIS A 85 0.30 0.43 9.18
N ARG A 86 -0.60 -0.15 9.98
CA ARG A 86 -0.96 0.41 11.29
C ARG A 86 0.14 0.23 12.35
N GLU A 87 0.82 -0.91 12.31
CA GLU A 87 1.89 -1.24 13.26
C GLU A 87 3.16 -0.39 12.99
N ASP A 88 3.46 -0.09 11.73
CA ASP A 88 4.59 0.76 11.34
C ASP A 88 4.43 2.23 11.79
N LEU A 89 3.20 2.74 11.74
CA LEU A 89 2.84 4.06 12.28
C LEU A 89 3.05 4.11 13.79
N LEU A 90 2.51 3.14 14.53
CA LEU A 90 2.62 3.07 15.99
C LEU A 90 4.07 2.95 16.48
N ILE A 91 4.90 2.16 15.78
CA ILE A 91 6.32 2.03 16.12
C ILE A 91 7.05 3.37 16.01
N THR A 92 6.67 4.20 15.04
CA THR A 92 7.35 5.47 14.81
C THR A 92 6.82 6.59 15.69
N GLU A 93 5.54 6.57 16.01
CA GLU A 93 4.98 7.42 17.05
C GLU A 93 5.69 7.19 18.39
N ILE A 94 5.91 5.93 18.77
CA ILE A 94 6.68 5.56 19.97
C ILE A 94 8.13 6.06 19.89
N ASP A 95 8.81 5.92 18.75
CA ASP A 95 10.17 6.45 18.57
C ASP A 95 10.22 7.98 18.72
N ASN A 96 9.17 8.67 18.28
CA ASN A 96 9.09 10.11 18.38
C ASN A 96 8.82 10.57 19.82
N GLU A 97 7.95 9.88 20.56
CA GLU A 97 7.74 10.13 22.00
C GLU A 97 9.01 9.91 22.82
N ILE A 98 9.78 8.85 22.53
CA ILE A 98 11.08 8.61 23.19
C ILE A 98 12.05 9.76 22.91
N SER A 99 12.08 10.28 21.68
CA SER A 99 12.95 11.39 21.27
C SER A 99 12.56 12.73 21.92
N LEU A 100 11.26 12.96 22.16
CA LEU A 100 10.76 14.17 22.83
C LEU A 100 11.14 14.22 24.31
N LEU A 101 11.32 13.06 24.94
CA LEU A 101 11.78 13.00 26.33
C LEU A 101 13.22 13.48 26.45
N ASP A 102 14.09 13.32 25.45
CA ASP A 102 15.54 13.54 25.57
C ASP A 102 16.00 15.03 25.48
N SER A 103 15.31 15.94 24.78
CA SER A 103 15.59 17.41 24.87
C SER A 103 14.48 18.34 24.29
N PRO A 104 14.37 19.61 24.72
CA PRO A 104 13.44 20.59 24.14
C PRO A 104 13.88 21.18 22.77
N GLU A 105 15.18 21.21 22.44
CA GLU A 105 15.68 21.60 21.11
C GLU A 105 15.33 20.57 20.03
N SER A 106 15.22 19.30 20.43
CA SER A 106 14.75 18.17 19.61
C SER A 106 13.30 18.34 19.15
N ARG A 107 12.47 19.20 19.76
CA ARG A 107 11.03 19.35 19.42
C ARG A 107 10.79 19.80 17.97
N SER A 108 11.66 20.64 17.44
CA SER A 108 11.58 21.09 16.04
C SER A 108 12.07 20.02 15.06
N GLU A 109 13.09 19.26 15.45
CA GLU A 109 13.65 18.14 14.70
C GLU A 109 12.72 16.91 14.71
N THR A 110 12.04 16.62 15.82
CA THR A 110 11.03 15.56 15.92
C THR A 110 9.76 15.94 15.19
N LEU A 111 9.29 17.20 15.23
CA LEU A 111 8.19 17.62 14.34
C LEU A 111 8.58 17.47 12.87
N PHE A 112 9.82 17.84 12.50
CA PHE A 112 10.34 17.63 11.15
C PHE A 112 10.36 16.14 10.79
N ARG A 113 10.96 15.28 11.63
CA ARG A 113 11.09 13.83 11.38
C ARG A 113 9.74 13.11 11.38
N GLN A 114 8.83 13.44 12.29
CA GLN A 114 7.48 12.86 12.34
C GLN A 114 6.66 13.25 11.12
N HIS A 115 6.65 14.54 10.75
CA HIS A 115 5.93 14.97 9.57
C HIS A 115 6.54 14.41 8.28
N HIS A 116 7.87 14.23 8.24
CA HIS A 116 8.55 13.60 7.13
C HIS A 116 8.32 12.07 7.09
N PHE A 117 8.18 11.41 8.24
CA PHE A 117 7.87 9.99 8.36
C PHE A 117 6.41 9.67 8.03
N ASP A 118 5.45 10.41 8.59
CA ASP A 118 4.02 10.22 8.32
C ASP A 118 3.74 10.42 6.83
N LEU A 119 4.28 11.47 6.22
CA LEU A 119 4.07 11.73 4.79
C LEU A 119 4.84 10.76 3.90
N ASN A 120 6.09 10.42 4.22
CA ASN A 120 6.84 9.44 3.43
C ASN A 120 6.21 8.05 3.56
N GLY A 121 5.62 7.74 4.72
CA GLY A 121 4.81 6.55 4.97
C GLY A 121 3.53 6.53 4.12
N TYR A 122 2.78 7.64 4.04
CA TYR A 122 1.62 7.74 3.15
C TYR A 122 1.99 7.72 1.66
N TYR A 123 3.13 8.31 1.27
CA TYR A 123 3.62 8.33 -0.10
C TYR A 123 4.12 6.94 -0.53
N GLU A 124 4.96 6.30 0.29
CA GLU A 124 5.39 4.93 0.09
C GLU A 124 4.22 3.95 0.15
N LEU A 125 3.21 4.18 1.00
CA LEU A 125 2.01 3.35 1.03
C LEU A 125 1.23 3.45 -0.28
N ASN A 126 1.00 4.66 -0.78
CA ASN A 126 0.32 4.85 -2.06
C ASN A 126 1.15 4.26 -3.22
N LEU A 127 2.47 4.46 -3.25
CA LEU A 127 3.36 3.87 -4.25
C LEU A 127 3.40 2.33 -4.17
N LYS A 128 3.46 1.76 -2.97
CA LYS A 128 3.54 0.32 -2.74
C LYS A 128 2.21 -0.37 -2.98
N GLN A 129 1.09 0.26 -2.59
CA GLN A 129 -0.25 -0.18 -2.96
C GLN A 129 -0.41 -0.12 -4.48
N ASN A 130 0.02 0.96 -5.13
CA ASN A 130 -0.11 1.10 -6.58
C ASN A 130 0.79 0.09 -7.34
N LYS A 131 2.01 -0.18 -6.86
CA LYS A 131 2.89 -1.25 -7.39
C LYS A 131 2.30 -2.65 -7.22
N THR A 132 1.62 -2.90 -6.11
CA THR A 132 0.94 -4.18 -5.84
C THR A 132 -0.26 -4.36 -6.77
N VAL A 133 -1.05 -3.30 -6.92
CA VAL A 133 -2.21 -3.24 -7.83
C VAL A 133 -1.76 -3.43 -9.29
N PHE A 134 -0.64 -2.83 -9.69
CA PHE A 134 -0.03 -3.04 -11.01
C PHE A 134 0.38 -4.51 -11.25
N LYS A 135 1.00 -5.16 -10.25
CA LYS A 135 1.38 -6.58 -10.34
C LYS A 135 0.17 -7.50 -10.50
N ILE A 136 -0.94 -7.17 -9.84
CA ILE A 136 -2.22 -7.90 -9.98
C ILE A 136 -2.81 -7.69 -11.37
N GLY A 137 -2.74 -6.47 -11.92
CA GLY A 137 -3.13 -6.18 -13.28
C GLY A 137 -2.43 -7.08 -14.29
N ILE A 138 -1.10 -7.23 -14.18
CA ILE A 138 -0.31 -8.14 -15.04
C ILE A 138 -0.75 -9.60 -14.88
N MET A 139 -0.97 -10.07 -13.65
CA MET A 139 -1.40 -11.46 -13.41
C MET A 139 -2.79 -11.72 -14.00
N CYS A 140 -3.71 -10.75 -13.87
CA CYS A 140 -5.05 -10.80 -14.43
C CYS A 140 -5.04 -10.86 -15.96
N ILE A 141 -4.16 -10.07 -16.62
CA ILE A 141 -3.99 -10.12 -18.07
C ILE A 141 -3.51 -11.50 -18.52
N ILE A 142 -2.53 -12.08 -17.84
CA ILE A 142 -2.02 -13.42 -18.16
C ILE A 142 -3.13 -14.48 -17.98
N LEU A 143 -3.88 -14.43 -16.87
CA LEU A 143 -5.03 -15.30 -16.63
C LEU A 143 -6.11 -15.16 -17.70
N GLY A 144 -6.40 -13.93 -18.13
CA GLY A 144 -7.35 -13.65 -19.22
C GLY A 144 -6.92 -14.32 -20.52
N PHE A 145 -5.64 -14.23 -20.89
CA PHE A 145 -5.09 -14.90 -22.06
C PHE A 145 -5.15 -16.43 -21.96
N VAL A 146 -4.86 -16.99 -20.78
CA VAL A 146 -4.99 -18.43 -20.53
C VAL A 146 -6.44 -18.87 -20.68
N MET A 147 -7.40 -18.12 -20.13
CA MET A 147 -8.82 -18.42 -20.25
C MET A 147 -9.28 -18.38 -21.71
N ILE A 148 -8.89 -17.35 -22.48
CA ILE A 148 -9.21 -17.25 -23.91
C ILE A 148 -8.64 -18.46 -24.67
N GLY A 149 -7.38 -18.81 -24.41
CA GLY A 149 -6.72 -19.97 -25.03
C GLY A 149 -7.43 -21.29 -24.71
N VAL A 150 -7.85 -21.48 -23.45
CA VAL A 150 -8.62 -22.65 -23.01
C VAL A 150 -10.00 -22.68 -23.67
N THR A 151 -10.72 -21.55 -23.74
CA THR A 151 -12.02 -21.47 -24.41
C THR A 151 -11.90 -21.80 -25.89
N PHE A 152 -10.89 -21.27 -26.58
CA PHE A 152 -10.63 -21.60 -27.99
C PHE A 152 -10.28 -23.08 -28.18
N ALA A 153 -9.43 -23.64 -27.32
CA ALA A 153 -9.07 -25.06 -27.36
C ALA A 153 -10.28 -25.96 -27.12
N LEU A 154 -11.16 -25.60 -26.18
CA LEU A 154 -12.40 -26.34 -25.90
C LEU A 154 -13.41 -26.27 -27.05
N LEU A 155 -13.52 -25.11 -27.73
CA LEU A 155 -14.37 -24.96 -28.91
C LEU A 155 -13.82 -25.69 -30.14
N ALA A 156 -12.49 -25.74 -30.30
CA ALA A 156 -11.79 -26.44 -31.36
C ALA A 156 -11.76 -27.96 -31.13
N SER A 157 -11.83 -28.41 -29.88
CA SER A 157 -11.94 -29.83 -29.53
C SER A 157 -13.38 -30.34 -29.66
N ASP A 158 -13.58 -31.58 -30.13
CA ASP A 158 -14.90 -32.23 -30.24
C ASP A 158 -15.51 -32.66 -28.88
N ILE A 159 -15.04 -32.08 -27.77
CA ILE A 159 -15.47 -32.42 -26.40
C ILE A 159 -16.93 -31.99 -26.16
N PHE A 160 -17.38 -30.87 -26.73
CA PHE A 160 -18.76 -30.42 -26.66
C PHE A 160 -19.53 -30.82 -27.93
N LYS A 161 -20.20 -31.98 -27.88
CA LYS A 161 -21.13 -32.41 -28.94
C LYS A 161 -22.43 -31.63 -28.84
N GLY A 162 -22.58 -30.58 -29.64
CA GLY A 162 -23.84 -29.83 -29.75
C GLY A 162 -23.67 -28.35 -30.13
N VAL A 163 -24.49 -27.86 -31.07
CA VAL A 163 -24.49 -26.45 -31.48
C VAL A 163 -24.95 -25.53 -30.33
N GLN A 164 -25.88 -26.01 -29.48
CA GLN A 164 -26.39 -25.25 -28.33
C GLN A 164 -25.32 -24.98 -27.27
N THR A 165 -24.48 -25.95 -26.93
CA THR A 165 -23.39 -25.79 -25.95
C THR A 165 -22.33 -24.81 -26.47
N LYS A 166 -21.98 -24.86 -27.76
CA LYS A 166 -21.09 -23.87 -28.39
C LYS A 166 -21.67 -22.46 -28.37
N MET A 167 -22.99 -22.32 -28.58
CA MET A 167 -23.69 -21.04 -28.53
C MET A 167 -23.73 -20.46 -27.12
N ILE A 168 -24.00 -21.28 -26.10
CA ILE A 168 -23.98 -20.87 -24.68
C ILE A 168 -22.58 -20.40 -24.27
N VAL A 169 -21.54 -21.16 -24.61
CA VAL A 169 -20.14 -20.79 -24.32
C VAL A 169 -19.76 -19.49 -25.03
N GLY A 170 -20.18 -19.31 -26.29
CA GLY A 170 -19.97 -18.06 -27.03
C GLY A 170 -20.68 -16.86 -26.39
N ALA A 171 -21.93 -17.02 -25.95
CA ALA A 171 -22.69 -15.96 -25.28
C ALA A 171 -22.08 -15.57 -23.93
N ILE A 172 -21.66 -16.55 -23.12
CA ILE A 172 -20.96 -16.31 -21.84
C ILE A 172 -19.62 -15.63 -22.09
N GLY A 173 -18.87 -16.04 -23.11
CA GLY A 173 -17.61 -15.41 -23.50
C GLY A 173 -17.79 -13.94 -23.90
N ALA A 174 -18.81 -13.65 -24.72
CA ALA A 174 -19.13 -12.28 -25.12
C ALA A 174 -19.55 -11.39 -23.93
N LEU A 175 -20.40 -11.91 -23.03
CA LEU A 175 -20.79 -11.21 -21.80
C LEU A 175 -19.58 -10.96 -20.89
N GLY A 176 -18.70 -11.96 -20.74
CA GLY A 176 -17.47 -11.83 -19.96
C GLY A 176 -16.52 -10.77 -20.52
N ALA A 177 -16.39 -10.68 -21.84
CA ALA A 177 -15.56 -9.67 -22.51
C ALA A 177 -16.09 -8.24 -22.26
N ILE A 178 -17.41 -8.03 -22.41
CA ILE A 178 -18.05 -6.72 -22.16
C ILE A 178 -17.84 -6.30 -20.70
N LEU A 179 -18.11 -7.20 -19.76
CA LEU A 179 -17.99 -6.93 -18.33
C LEU A 179 -16.53 -6.65 -17.92
N SER A 180 -15.58 -7.42 -18.46
CA SER A 180 -14.15 -7.20 -18.25
C SER A 180 -13.71 -5.81 -18.72
N ASN A 181 -14.17 -5.37 -19.89
CA ASN A 181 -13.83 -4.05 -20.43
C ASN A 181 -14.36 -2.91 -19.55
N PHE A 182 -15.56 -3.06 -18.99
CA PHE A 182 -16.14 -2.11 -18.03
C PHE A 182 -15.31 -2.01 -16.74
N ILE A 183 -14.90 -3.15 -16.17
CA ILE A 183 -14.06 -3.22 -14.98
C ILE A 183 -12.68 -2.57 -15.25
N ALA A 184 -12.10 -2.81 -16.43
CA ALA A 184 -10.84 -2.20 -16.84
C ALA A 184 -10.93 -0.68 -16.92
N ALA A 185 -12.03 -0.13 -17.46
CA ALA A 185 -12.26 1.31 -17.51
C ALA A 185 -12.37 1.94 -16.11
N ILE A 186 -13.09 1.30 -15.19
CA ILE A 186 -13.17 1.75 -13.78
C ILE A 186 -11.80 1.73 -13.13
N TYR A 187 -11.04 0.65 -13.33
CA TYR A 187 -9.68 0.51 -12.80
C TYR A 187 -8.76 1.62 -13.31
N LEU A 188 -8.76 1.90 -14.61
CA LEU A 188 -7.96 2.97 -15.22
C LEU A 188 -8.31 4.34 -14.62
N LYS A 189 -9.60 4.62 -14.44
CA LYS A 189 -10.07 5.86 -13.80
C LYS A 189 -9.60 5.96 -12.35
N MET A 190 -9.70 4.87 -11.58
CA MET A 190 -9.23 4.83 -10.20
C MET A 190 -7.73 5.03 -10.12
N HIS A 191 -6.96 4.32 -10.95
CA HIS A 191 -5.50 4.45 -11.01
C HIS A 191 -5.06 5.88 -11.36
N THR A 192 -5.71 6.50 -12.34
CA THR A 192 -5.44 7.89 -12.73
C THR A 192 -5.74 8.87 -11.60
N ASN A 193 -6.87 8.69 -10.91
CA ASN A 193 -7.21 9.50 -9.74
C ASN A 193 -6.19 9.33 -8.61
N THR A 194 -5.74 8.10 -8.33
CA THR A 194 -4.71 7.83 -7.33
C THR A 194 -3.38 8.50 -7.68
N ILE A 195 -2.95 8.44 -8.95
CA ILE A 195 -1.73 9.12 -9.40
C ILE A 195 -1.87 10.63 -9.20
N LYS A 196 -3.00 11.23 -9.61
CA LYS A 196 -3.25 12.67 -9.46
C LYS A 196 -3.18 13.10 -8.00
N THR A 197 -3.87 12.39 -7.10
CA THR A 197 -3.84 12.67 -5.66
C THR A 197 -2.43 12.55 -5.10
N MET A 198 -1.63 11.57 -5.56
CA MET A 198 -0.25 11.41 -5.11
C MET A 198 0.66 12.54 -5.61
N THR A 199 0.47 13.03 -6.82
CA THR A 199 1.20 14.19 -7.35
C THR A 199 0.85 15.48 -6.60
N GLU A 200 -0.43 15.73 -6.34
CA GLU A 200 -0.87 16.89 -5.53
C GLU A 200 -0.29 16.83 -4.12
N PHE A 201 -0.27 15.63 -3.52
CA PHE A 201 0.35 15.41 -2.22
C PHE A 201 1.87 15.63 -2.24
N HIS A 202 2.57 15.18 -3.30
CA HIS A 202 4.00 15.42 -3.48
C HIS A 202 4.31 16.92 -3.57
N ASN A 203 3.52 17.67 -4.34
CA ASN A 203 3.69 19.12 -4.48
C ASN A 203 3.45 19.83 -3.14
N ARG A 204 2.44 19.42 -2.38
CA ARG A 204 2.19 19.93 -1.02
C ARG A 204 3.33 19.53 -0.06
N TYR A 205 3.87 18.32 -0.19
CA TYR A 205 4.97 17.81 0.62
C TYR A 205 6.26 18.63 0.43
N VAL A 206 6.67 18.91 -0.81
CA VAL A 206 7.87 19.71 -1.08
C VAL A 206 7.77 21.09 -0.41
N ASN A 207 6.59 21.69 -0.43
CA ASN A 207 6.37 23.00 0.16
C ASN A 207 6.41 22.96 1.70
N THR A 208 5.77 21.97 2.32
CA THR A 208 5.78 21.82 3.78
C THR A 208 7.15 21.37 4.31
N ASN A 209 7.90 20.56 3.57
CA ASN A 209 9.25 20.12 3.97
C ASN A 209 10.24 21.29 4.05
N ARG A 210 10.19 22.22 3.08
CA ARG A 210 10.99 23.46 3.11
C ARG A 210 10.69 24.32 4.34
N LEU A 211 9.42 24.33 4.75
CA LEU A 211 8.95 25.02 5.94
C LEU A 211 9.55 24.46 7.23
N TYR A 212 9.46 23.14 7.43
CA TYR A 212 10.05 22.50 8.60
C TYR A 212 11.58 22.60 8.60
N PHE A 213 12.23 22.47 7.44
CA PHE A 213 13.68 22.66 7.31
C PHE A 213 14.10 24.08 7.69
N SER A 214 13.33 25.08 7.27
CA SER A 214 13.56 26.47 7.67
C SER A 214 13.42 26.65 9.18
N ASN A 215 12.44 26.00 9.81
CA ASN A 215 12.26 26.05 11.26
C ASN A 215 13.43 25.40 12.02
N TYR A 216 13.98 24.30 11.50
CA TYR A 216 15.20 23.67 12.04
C TYR A 216 16.45 24.56 11.90
N LEU A 217 16.61 25.26 10.77
CA LEU A 217 17.71 26.21 10.61
C LEU A 217 17.59 27.37 11.59
N ILE A 218 16.38 27.86 11.84
CA ILE A 218 16.11 28.96 12.77
C ILE A 218 16.36 28.55 14.23
N SER A 219 16.00 27.32 14.62
CA SER A 219 16.23 26.84 15.98
C SER A 219 17.71 26.74 16.33
N ASN A 220 18.58 26.46 15.35
CA ASN A 220 20.03 26.40 15.49
C ASN A 220 20.72 27.79 15.62
N ILE A 221 20.00 28.90 15.46
CA ILE A 221 20.55 30.24 15.65
C ILE A 221 20.73 30.51 17.15
N LYS A 222 21.99 30.65 17.59
CA LYS A 222 22.35 30.88 19.00
C LYS A 222 21.96 32.26 19.52
N ASP A 223 21.91 33.25 18.64
CA ASP A 223 21.51 34.63 18.97
C ASP A 223 19.99 34.74 19.02
N ASN A 224 19.45 34.96 20.22
CA ASN A 224 18.01 35.07 20.48
C ASN A 224 17.33 36.13 19.60
N LYS A 225 17.97 37.28 19.42
CA LYS A 225 17.37 38.42 18.72
C LYS A 225 17.30 38.16 17.22
N LYS A 226 18.36 37.57 16.65
CA LYS A 226 18.37 37.13 15.24
C LYS A 226 17.39 36.00 14.98
N ARG A 227 17.24 35.07 15.94
CA ARG A 227 16.29 33.97 15.83
C ARG A 227 14.84 34.44 15.75
N GLU A 228 14.44 35.35 16.63
CA GLU A 228 13.09 35.94 16.61
C GLU A 228 12.83 36.76 15.34
N ASP A 229 13.80 37.54 14.89
CA ASP A 229 13.70 38.34 13.66
C ASP A 229 13.56 37.45 12.40
N THR A 230 14.28 36.32 12.37
CA THR A 230 14.18 35.34 11.28
C THR A 230 12.85 34.59 11.32
N LEU A 231 12.32 34.28 12.51
CA LEU A 231 10.98 33.70 12.69
C LEU A 231 9.87 34.65 12.19
N ALA A 232 9.97 35.93 12.54
CA ALA A 232 9.04 36.96 12.07
C ALA A 232 9.08 37.11 10.54
N THR A 233 10.29 37.10 9.97
CA THR A 233 10.50 37.14 8.51
C THR A 233 9.90 35.92 7.81
N LEU A 234 10.08 34.72 8.37
CA LEU A 234 9.47 33.50 7.85
C LEU A 234 7.93 33.59 7.88
N ALA A 235 7.36 34.03 9.01
CA ALA A 235 5.92 34.20 9.17
C ALA A 235 5.34 35.21 8.17
N LEU A 236 6.03 36.32 7.92
CA LEU A 236 5.65 37.33 6.92
C LEU A 236 5.72 36.79 5.49
N ASN A 237 6.70 35.94 5.16
CA ASN A 237 6.80 35.33 3.84
C ASN A 237 5.74 34.25 3.61
N LEU A 238 5.26 33.58 4.67
CA LEU A 238 4.19 32.59 4.61
C LEU A 238 2.79 33.21 4.55
N SER A 239 2.60 34.39 5.15
CA SER A 239 1.31 35.09 5.16
C SER A 239 1.02 35.82 3.86
N LYS A 240 2.03 36.03 3.01
CA LYS A 240 1.82 36.53 1.65
C LYS A 240 0.98 35.52 0.87
N PRO A 241 -0.16 35.93 0.28
CA PRO A 241 -0.91 35.06 -0.61
C PRO A 241 0.04 34.57 -1.69
N TYR A 242 -0.02 33.27 -2.01
CA TYR A 242 0.67 32.72 -3.17
C TYR A 242 0.14 33.47 -4.39
N SER A 243 0.84 34.51 -4.83
CA SER A 243 0.55 35.17 -6.09
C SER A 243 0.70 34.07 -7.13
N ARG A 244 -0.46 33.73 -7.72
CA ARG A 244 -0.59 33.05 -8.99
C ARG A 244 0.64 33.36 -9.83
N PHE A 245 1.29 32.31 -10.32
CA PHE A 245 2.29 32.39 -11.39
C PHE A 245 2.00 33.60 -12.27
N ASP A 246 2.96 34.52 -12.32
CA ASP A 246 2.96 35.62 -13.26
C ASP A 246 3.02 34.98 -14.66
N ASP A 247 1.83 34.74 -15.21
CA ASP A 247 1.59 34.88 -16.63
C ASP A 247 1.87 36.35 -16.94
N GLU A 248 3.09 36.67 -17.40
CA GLU A 248 3.36 37.45 -18.61
C GLU A 248 4.81 37.94 -18.70
N GLU A 249 5.38 37.61 -19.87
CA GLU A 249 6.36 38.39 -20.63
C GLU A 249 7.80 38.56 -20.11
N SER A 250 8.70 37.79 -20.73
CA SER A 250 9.83 38.42 -21.41
C SER A 250 10.25 37.62 -22.66
N ASN A 251 9.82 38.13 -23.83
CA ASN A 251 10.23 37.84 -25.23
C ASN A 251 10.01 36.45 -25.82
#